data_AF-A0A7S1PIP6-F1
#
_entry.id   AF-A0A7S1PIP6-F1
#
_cell.length_a   1.000
_cell.length_b   1.000
_cell.length_c   1.000
_cell.angle_alpha   90.00
_cell.angle_beta   90.00
_cell.angle_gamma   90.00
#
_symmetry.space_group_name_H-M   'P 1'
#
loop_
_entity.id
_entity.type
_entity.pdbx_description
1 polymer ?
#
loop_
_entity_poly.entity_id
_entity_poly.type
_entity_poly.pdbx_seq_one_letter_code
_entity_poly.pdbx_strand_id
1 'polypeptide(L)'
;MQSLSVLSPQLISFILIIHFHMAGKKKQNKGNQKAIQKKKEKLASDLTFGLKNKKKSKKVQQYVKQVKHNLTGGSNDGMSAAERKKLQKLQEKQRERELREIFGAVEKREEEKPVKNEEDQTAEDVMNDVNNELEEEREMTLEDIIEKERAKILGGTPVTPESFAKWKAFKQSQKDKEEEVAKKLREKAFKKGGTSGLSGKALFEMDANAFVDEEGAVDKDAYAIDEDLFLDSDDEGDDEEDVEELDEWDPAAWKETDPPKQKLQEFITKDLKLKNKDYPQYQETKIASGGFLFKIHLPHIDKTLEPLSAHKSKKNAQNAAAYMAWKYLQKQMEESK
;
A
#
# COMPACT_ATOMS: atom_id res chain seq x y z
N MET A 1 -48.38 -20.96 84.86
CA MET A 1 -47.16 -21.74 85.14
C MET A 1 -47.19 -23.00 84.31
N GLN A 2 -46.00 -23.39 83.81
CA GLN A 2 -45.72 -24.58 83.00
C GLN A 2 -46.23 -24.45 81.54
N SER A 3 -45.45 -24.74 80.50
CA SER A 3 -44.12 -25.34 80.46
C SER A 3 -43.58 -25.33 79.02
N LEU A 4 -42.26 -25.15 78.94
CA LEU A 4 -41.32 -25.70 77.95
C LEU A 4 -41.51 -25.23 76.49
N SER A 5 -40.52 -24.61 75.84
CA SER A 5 -39.24 -25.26 75.53
C SER A 5 -38.39 -24.22 74.79
N VAL A 6 -37.28 -23.76 75.34
CA VAL A 6 -35.95 -24.36 75.14
C VAL A 6 -35.82 -24.96 73.73
N LEU A 7 -35.66 -24.08 72.74
CA LEU A 7 -35.27 -24.47 71.38
C LEU A 7 -33.99 -25.30 71.47
N SER A 8 -34.06 -26.51 70.89
CA SER A 8 -32.94 -27.45 70.81
C SER A 8 -31.65 -26.73 70.40
N PRO A 9 -30.50 -26.96 71.09
CA PRO A 9 -29.21 -26.40 70.71
C PRO A 9 -28.84 -26.66 69.24
N GLN A 10 -29.35 -27.75 68.66
CA GLN A 10 -29.16 -28.09 67.25
C GLN A 10 -29.84 -27.08 66.32
N LEU A 11 -31.03 -26.57 66.68
CA LEU A 11 -31.78 -25.62 65.85
C LEU A 11 -31.18 -24.21 65.92
N ILE A 12 -30.69 -23.81 67.10
CA ILE A 12 -29.96 -22.55 67.28
C ILE A 12 -28.61 -22.61 66.54
N SER A 13 -27.92 -23.75 66.60
CA SER A 13 -26.70 -24.00 65.82
C SER A 13 -26.98 -23.95 64.31
N PHE A 14 -28.09 -24.51 63.83
CA PHE A 14 -28.48 -24.44 62.42
C PHE A 14 -28.77 -23.01 61.94
N ILE A 15 -29.48 -22.21 62.75
CA ILE A 15 -29.78 -20.80 62.41
C ILE A 15 -28.50 -19.94 62.43
N LEU A 16 -27.57 -20.19 63.36
CA LEU A 16 -26.25 -19.56 63.39
C LEU A 16 -25.37 -20.01 62.20
N ILE A 17 -25.42 -21.28 61.80
CA ILE A 17 -24.69 -21.79 60.63
C ILE A 17 -25.23 -21.18 59.33
N ILE A 18 -26.55 -21.03 59.17
CA ILE A 18 -27.15 -20.41 57.98
C ILE A 18 -26.82 -18.90 57.91
N HIS A 19 -26.88 -18.18 59.04
CA HIS A 19 -26.49 -16.76 59.08
C HIS A 19 -24.98 -16.57 58.88
N PHE A 20 -24.13 -17.44 59.42
CA PHE A 20 -22.68 -17.39 59.22
C PHE A 20 -22.28 -17.78 57.79
N HIS A 21 -22.97 -18.75 57.17
CA HIS A 21 -22.71 -19.19 55.79
C HIS A 21 -23.16 -18.17 54.71
N MET A 22 -24.11 -17.28 55.02
CA MET A 22 -24.49 -16.18 54.12
C MET A 22 -23.60 -14.92 54.24
N ALA A 23 -22.94 -14.70 55.37
CA ALA A 23 -22.03 -13.56 55.56
C ALA A 23 -20.65 -13.76 54.90
N GLY A 24 -20.19 -15.00 54.73
CA GLY A 24 -18.88 -15.32 54.13
C GLY A 24 -18.80 -15.15 52.61
N LYS A 25 -19.90 -15.32 51.87
CA LYS A 25 -19.88 -15.29 50.37
C LYS A 25 -19.82 -13.87 49.76
N LYS A 26 -20.15 -12.81 50.50
CA LYS A 26 -20.09 -11.42 49.97
C LYS A 26 -18.68 -10.81 49.94
N LYS A 27 -17.70 -11.33 50.70
CA LYS A 27 -16.33 -10.78 50.72
C LYS A 27 -15.41 -11.35 49.63
N GLN A 28 -15.61 -12.59 49.19
CA GLN A 28 -14.77 -13.19 48.13
C GLN A 28 -15.06 -12.62 46.73
N ASN A 29 -16.29 -12.15 46.46
CA ASN A 29 -16.65 -11.63 45.13
C ASN A 29 -16.15 -10.18 44.88
N LYS A 30 -15.91 -9.38 45.92
CA LYS A 30 -15.37 -8.01 45.79
C LYS A 30 -13.89 -7.99 45.42
N GLY A 31 -13.10 -8.97 45.86
CA GLY A 31 -11.68 -9.10 45.49
C GLY A 31 -11.49 -9.41 44.01
N ASN A 32 -12.33 -10.32 43.48
CA ASN A 32 -12.28 -10.72 42.07
C ASN A 32 -12.74 -9.58 41.13
N GLN A 33 -13.77 -8.81 41.50
CA GLN A 33 -14.21 -7.63 40.75
C GLN A 33 -13.15 -6.52 40.68
N LYS A 34 -12.44 -6.25 41.79
CA LYS A 34 -11.32 -5.29 41.79
C LYS A 34 -10.15 -5.76 40.93
N ALA A 35 -9.85 -7.06 40.92
CA ALA A 35 -8.83 -7.63 40.05
C ALA A 35 -9.22 -7.54 38.57
N ILE A 36 -10.48 -7.78 38.23
CA ILE A 36 -11.03 -7.63 36.88
C ILE A 36 -10.97 -6.16 36.44
N GLN A 37 -11.32 -5.22 37.31
CA GLN A 37 -11.25 -3.78 37.01
C GLN A 37 -9.81 -3.32 36.77
N LYS A 38 -8.86 -3.75 37.61
CA LYS A 38 -7.43 -3.45 37.44
C LYS A 38 -6.86 -4.05 36.15
N LYS A 39 -7.30 -5.26 35.75
CA LYS A 39 -6.93 -5.87 34.46
C LYS A 39 -7.48 -5.06 33.28
N LYS A 40 -8.74 -4.61 33.35
CA LYS A 40 -9.36 -3.75 32.32
C LYS A 40 -8.68 -2.39 32.21
N GLU A 41 -8.31 -1.79 33.33
CA GLU A 41 -7.54 -0.54 33.37
C GLU A 41 -6.14 -0.73 32.79
N LYS A 42 -5.46 -1.84 33.10
CA LYS A 42 -4.15 -2.18 32.51
C LYS A 42 -4.28 -2.34 31.00
N LEU A 43 -5.25 -3.11 30.50
CA LEU A 43 -5.51 -3.28 29.07
C LEU A 43 -5.87 -1.96 28.36
N ALA A 44 -6.72 -1.14 28.96
CA ALA A 44 -7.06 0.18 28.42
C ALA A 44 -5.83 1.10 28.36
N SER A 45 -4.93 1.02 29.35
CA SER A 45 -3.69 1.80 29.35
C SER A 45 -2.68 1.28 28.34
N ASP A 46 -2.65 -0.02 28.05
CA ASP A 46 -1.77 -0.67 27.08
C ASP A 46 -2.21 -0.39 25.63
N LEU A 47 -3.50 -0.59 25.33
CA LEU A 47 -4.10 -0.26 24.03
C LEU A 47 -4.03 1.23 23.67
N THR A 48 -3.84 2.09 24.68
CA THR A 48 -3.67 3.53 24.47
C THR A 48 -2.22 3.99 24.65
N PHE A 49 -1.27 3.09 24.95
CA PHE A 49 0.10 3.43 25.38
C PHE A 49 0.88 4.25 24.35
N GLY A 50 0.74 3.97 23.05
CA GLY A 50 1.39 4.72 21.98
C GLY A 50 0.68 6.02 21.55
N LEU A 51 -0.57 6.24 21.97
CA LEU A 51 -1.37 7.41 21.57
C LEU A 51 -1.22 8.59 22.54
N LYS A 52 -0.52 8.40 23.66
CA LYS A 52 -0.40 9.37 24.77
C LYS A 52 0.56 10.53 24.50
N ASN A 53 1.52 10.37 23.56
CA ASN A 53 2.44 11.43 23.10
C ASN A 53 1.92 12.21 21.88
N LYS A 54 0.70 11.92 21.40
CA LYS A 54 0.07 12.61 20.27
C LYS A 54 -1.17 13.40 20.71
N LYS A 55 -1.05 14.13 21.84
CA LYS A 55 -2.15 14.87 22.51
C LYS A 55 -2.81 15.98 21.67
N LYS A 56 -2.32 16.27 20.47
CA LYS A 56 -2.78 17.39 19.64
C LYS A 56 -3.92 17.04 18.67
N SER A 57 -4.11 15.75 18.33
CA SER A 57 -5.13 15.37 17.33
C SER A 57 -6.48 15.04 17.99
N LYS A 58 -7.51 15.85 17.66
CA LYS A 58 -8.90 15.65 18.13
C LYS A 58 -9.44 14.24 17.83
N LYS A 59 -9.04 13.65 16.69
CA LYS A 59 -9.44 12.30 16.27
C LYS A 59 -8.82 11.21 17.15
N VAL A 60 -7.56 11.39 17.55
CA VAL A 60 -6.86 10.49 18.48
C VAL A 60 -7.49 10.57 19.88
N GLN A 61 -7.90 11.77 20.33
CA GLN A 61 -8.59 11.94 21.60
C GLN A 61 -9.98 11.25 21.61
N GLN A 62 -10.74 11.36 20.52
CA GLN A 62 -12.03 10.69 20.37
C GLN A 62 -11.90 9.15 20.39
N TYR A 63 -10.91 8.61 19.68
CA TYR A 63 -10.64 7.17 19.67
C TYR A 63 -10.24 6.64 21.06
N VAL A 64 -9.34 7.35 21.76
CA VAL A 64 -8.97 7.00 23.14
C VAL A 64 -10.18 7.03 24.08
N LYS A 65 -11.10 8.00 23.90
CA LYS A 65 -12.35 8.08 24.68
C LYS A 65 -13.28 6.89 24.39
N GLN A 66 -13.42 6.49 23.13
CA GLN A 66 -14.26 5.38 22.71
C GLN A 66 -13.73 4.02 23.19
N VAL A 67 -12.42 3.76 23.04
CA VAL A 67 -11.78 2.52 23.51
C VAL A 67 -11.87 2.39 25.03
N LYS A 68 -11.65 3.48 25.77
CA LYS A 68 -11.85 3.49 27.22
C LYS A 68 -13.30 3.19 27.58
N HIS A 69 -14.27 3.87 26.96
CA HIS A 69 -15.69 3.70 27.24
C HIS A 69 -16.19 2.27 26.99
N ASN A 70 -15.74 1.64 25.89
CA ASN A 70 -16.12 0.27 25.54
C ASN A 70 -15.55 -0.78 26.51
N LEU A 71 -14.34 -0.56 27.04
CA LEU A 71 -13.69 -1.48 27.97
C LEU A 71 -14.12 -1.28 29.43
N THR A 72 -14.42 -0.03 29.83
CA THR A 72 -14.90 0.29 31.17
C THR A 72 -16.37 -0.02 31.38
N GLY A 73 -17.11 -0.33 30.31
CA GLY A 73 -18.49 -0.82 30.38
C GLY A 73 -19.40 0.13 31.15
N GLY A 74 -19.94 1.14 30.47
CA GLY A 74 -21.12 1.84 30.99
C GLY A 74 -22.17 0.80 31.40
N SER A 75 -22.54 0.82 32.66
CA SER A 75 -23.52 -0.11 33.24
C SER A 75 -24.84 -0.01 32.47
N ASN A 76 -25.08 -0.91 31.53
CA ASN A 76 -26.42 -1.15 30.97
C ASN A 76 -27.25 -1.94 31.98
N ASP A 77 -27.49 -1.36 33.15
CA ASP A 77 -28.21 -2.00 34.25
C ASP A 77 -29.74 -1.84 34.07
N GLY A 78 -30.24 -2.29 32.90
CA GLY A 78 -31.66 -2.17 32.56
C GLY A 78 -32.21 -3.15 31.53
N MET A 79 -31.36 -3.81 30.73
CA MET A 79 -31.83 -4.80 29.74
C MET A 79 -31.68 -6.23 30.25
N SER A 80 -32.79 -6.97 30.20
CA SER A 80 -32.85 -8.37 30.61
C SER A 80 -31.86 -9.25 29.81
N ALA A 81 -31.43 -10.37 30.39
CA ALA A 81 -30.52 -11.29 29.70
C ALA A 81 -31.05 -11.79 28.35
N ALA A 82 -32.39 -11.90 28.21
CA ALA A 82 -33.05 -12.28 26.97
C ALA A 82 -32.94 -11.19 25.89
N GLU A 83 -33.03 -9.92 26.29
CA GLU A 83 -32.97 -8.77 25.39
C GLU A 83 -31.55 -8.54 24.86
N ARG A 84 -30.54 -8.77 25.72
CA ARG A 84 -29.13 -8.78 25.32
C ARG A 84 -28.82 -9.88 24.31
N LYS A 85 -29.38 -11.08 24.49
CA LYS A 85 -29.20 -12.21 23.56
C LYS A 85 -29.88 -11.95 22.21
N LYS A 86 -31.06 -11.32 22.22
CA LYS A 86 -31.73 -10.87 20.99
C LYS A 86 -30.93 -9.78 20.26
N LEU A 87 -30.41 -8.80 20.99
CA LEU A 87 -29.60 -7.72 20.40
C LEU A 87 -28.28 -8.24 19.83
N GLN A 88 -27.61 -9.17 20.53
CA GLN A 88 -26.42 -9.86 20.00
C GLN A 88 -26.72 -10.64 18.73
N LYS A 89 -27.80 -11.43 18.70
CA LYS A 89 -28.18 -12.20 17.51
C LYS A 89 -28.57 -11.29 16.34
N LEU A 90 -29.17 -10.13 16.62
CA LEU A 90 -29.50 -9.13 15.59
C LEU A 90 -28.23 -8.46 15.03
N GLN A 91 -27.30 -8.07 15.91
CA GLN A 91 -26.00 -7.52 15.50
C GLN A 91 -25.17 -8.55 14.73
N GLU A 92 -25.19 -9.82 15.14
CA GLU A 92 -24.50 -10.90 14.45
C GLU A 92 -25.09 -11.13 13.05
N LYS A 93 -26.42 -11.17 12.92
CA LYS A 93 -27.10 -11.26 11.63
C LYS A 93 -26.86 -10.03 10.75
N GLN A 94 -26.74 -8.83 11.33
CA GLN A 94 -26.35 -7.63 10.60
C GLN A 94 -24.91 -7.72 10.10
N ARG A 95 -23.96 -8.14 10.95
CA ARG A 95 -22.57 -8.39 10.53
C ARG A 95 -22.47 -9.47 9.47
N GLU A 96 -23.22 -10.55 9.60
CA GLU A 96 -23.27 -11.62 8.59
C GLU A 96 -23.81 -11.10 7.25
N ARG A 97 -24.82 -10.22 7.27
CA ARG A 97 -25.33 -9.58 6.06
C ARG A 97 -24.32 -8.62 5.44
N GLU A 98 -23.67 -7.79 6.24
CA GLU A 98 -22.60 -6.89 5.79
C GLU A 98 -21.43 -7.70 5.21
N LEU A 99 -21.03 -8.80 5.86
CA LEU A 99 -20.03 -9.72 5.34
C LEU A 99 -20.49 -10.38 4.05
N ARG A 100 -21.75 -10.83 3.96
CA ARG A 100 -22.29 -11.42 2.74
C ARG A 100 -22.41 -10.41 1.60
N GLU A 101 -22.68 -9.15 1.90
CA GLU A 101 -22.73 -8.07 0.90
C GLU A 101 -21.32 -7.69 0.41
N ILE A 102 -20.30 -7.81 1.28
CA ILE A 102 -18.89 -7.54 0.95
C ILE A 102 -18.22 -8.73 0.26
N PHE A 103 -18.55 -9.97 0.65
CA PHE A 103 -17.85 -11.19 0.19
C PHE A 103 -18.69 -12.09 -0.72
N GLY A 104 -20.01 -11.89 -0.81
CA GLY A 104 -20.94 -12.79 -1.50
C GLY A 104 -21.22 -12.46 -2.97
N ALA A 105 -20.56 -11.46 -3.55
CA ALA A 105 -20.69 -11.13 -4.96
C ALA A 105 -19.70 -11.91 -5.85
N VAL A 106 -19.74 -13.25 -5.76
CA VAL A 106 -19.28 -14.13 -6.84
C VAL A 106 -20.39 -15.16 -7.04
N GLU A 107 -21.09 -14.99 -8.15
CA GLU A 107 -22.20 -15.78 -8.66
C GLU A 107 -21.82 -17.27 -8.77
N LYS A 108 -22.31 -18.11 -7.83
CA LYS A 108 -22.29 -19.57 -7.96
C LYS A 108 -23.43 -19.99 -8.89
N ARG A 109 -23.06 -20.37 -10.11
CA ARG A 109 -23.88 -21.17 -11.02
C ARG A 109 -23.91 -22.60 -10.47
N GLU A 110 -25.10 -23.16 -10.31
CA GLU A 110 -25.31 -24.52 -9.80
C GLU A 110 -24.80 -25.55 -10.83
N GLU A 111 -23.82 -26.36 -10.44
CA GLU A 111 -23.54 -27.65 -11.09
C GLU A 111 -23.59 -28.75 -10.02
N GLU A 112 -24.49 -29.70 -10.24
CA GLU A 112 -24.66 -30.91 -9.43
C GLU A 112 -23.60 -31.96 -9.77
N LYS A 113 -23.08 -32.66 -8.74
CA LYS A 113 -22.77 -34.13 -8.66
C LYS A 113 -21.87 -34.43 -7.44
N PRO A 114 -21.66 -35.72 -7.06
CA PRO A 114 -22.59 -36.64 -6.44
C PRO A 114 -22.12 -37.05 -5.02
N VAL A 115 -23.05 -37.53 -4.20
CA VAL A 115 -22.79 -38.05 -2.84
C VAL A 115 -21.79 -39.21 -2.88
N LYS A 116 -20.66 -39.07 -2.18
CA LYS A 116 -19.83 -40.19 -1.70
C LYS A 116 -19.20 -39.85 -0.34
N ASN A 117 -19.66 -40.60 0.67
CA ASN A 117 -19.04 -41.00 1.94
C ASN A 117 -18.21 -39.95 2.71
N GLU A 118 -18.86 -39.40 3.73
CA GLU A 118 -18.28 -38.61 4.81
C GLU A 118 -17.43 -39.53 5.72
N GLU A 119 -16.12 -39.54 5.51
CA GLU A 119 -15.16 -39.82 6.58
C GLU A 119 -14.63 -38.48 7.07
N ASP A 120 -14.59 -38.33 8.40
CA ASP A 120 -14.37 -37.09 9.15
C ASP A 120 -13.28 -36.16 8.57
N GLN A 121 -13.67 -35.18 7.77
CA GLN A 121 -12.81 -34.04 7.45
C GLN A 121 -12.82 -33.11 8.67
N THR A 122 -11.68 -32.95 9.31
CA THR A 122 -11.56 -32.03 10.44
C THR A 122 -11.66 -30.59 9.92
N ALA A 123 -12.11 -29.64 10.74
CA ALA A 123 -12.17 -28.22 10.35
C ALA A 123 -10.79 -27.64 9.94
N GLU A 124 -9.72 -28.33 10.29
CA GLU A 124 -8.33 -28.03 9.93
C GLU A 124 -8.03 -28.46 8.48
N ASP A 125 -8.56 -29.60 8.03
CA ASP A 125 -8.42 -30.07 6.64
C ASP A 125 -9.15 -29.14 5.66
N VAL A 126 -10.36 -28.67 6.02
CA VAL A 126 -11.12 -27.71 5.20
C VAL A 126 -10.40 -26.36 5.10
N MET A 127 -9.74 -25.91 6.19
CA MET A 127 -8.96 -24.66 6.18
C MET A 127 -7.66 -24.80 5.39
N ASN A 128 -7.03 -25.98 5.44
CA ASN A 128 -5.82 -26.27 4.68
C ASN A 128 -6.12 -26.36 3.17
N ASP A 129 -7.24 -26.97 2.77
CA ASP A 129 -7.68 -27.00 1.37
C ASP A 129 -7.94 -25.59 0.83
N VAL A 130 -8.63 -24.74 1.61
CA VAL A 130 -8.89 -23.34 1.22
C VAL A 130 -7.58 -22.53 1.14
N ASN A 131 -6.64 -22.75 2.06
CA ASN A 131 -5.37 -22.04 2.04
C ASN A 131 -4.48 -22.50 0.88
N ASN A 132 -4.50 -23.80 0.56
CA ASN A 132 -3.77 -24.38 -0.56
C ASN A 132 -4.36 -23.92 -1.91
N GLU A 133 -5.69 -23.84 -2.03
CA GLU A 133 -6.36 -23.28 -3.21
C GLU A 133 -6.03 -21.78 -3.38
N LEU A 134 -5.96 -21.00 -2.29
CA LEU A 134 -5.53 -19.59 -2.31
C LEU A 134 -4.03 -19.41 -2.63
N GLU A 135 -3.17 -20.34 -2.24
CA GLU A 135 -1.75 -20.34 -2.62
C GLU A 135 -1.57 -20.71 -4.09
N GLU A 136 -2.26 -21.74 -4.57
CA GLU A 136 -2.30 -22.09 -5.99
C GLU A 136 -2.82 -20.93 -6.84
N GLU A 137 -3.83 -20.18 -6.38
CA GLU A 137 -4.31 -18.96 -7.04
C GLU A 137 -3.29 -17.81 -7.08
N ARG A 138 -2.42 -17.72 -6.07
CA ARG A 138 -1.33 -16.72 -6.02
C ARG A 138 -0.12 -17.14 -6.85
N GLU A 139 0.10 -18.45 -6.95
CA GLU A 139 1.15 -19.07 -7.77
C GLU A 139 0.76 -19.15 -9.25
N MET A 140 -0.52 -19.01 -9.57
CA MET A 140 -0.95 -18.85 -10.95
C MET A 140 -0.22 -17.68 -11.59
N THR A 141 0.50 -18.00 -12.65
CA THR A 141 1.21 -17.01 -13.43
C THR A 141 0.20 -16.11 -14.14
N LEU A 142 0.63 -14.91 -14.55
CA LEU A 142 -0.22 -13.99 -15.28
C LEU A 142 -0.78 -14.64 -16.56
N GLU A 143 0.00 -15.54 -17.15
CA GLU A 143 -0.33 -16.35 -18.30
C GLU A 143 -1.47 -17.33 -17.99
N ASP A 144 -1.43 -18.02 -16.86
CA ASP A 144 -2.50 -18.95 -16.42
C ASP A 144 -3.81 -18.22 -16.13
N ILE A 145 -3.71 -17.02 -15.53
CA ILE A 145 -4.87 -16.14 -15.30
C ILE A 145 -5.47 -15.70 -16.63
N ILE A 146 -4.64 -15.31 -17.59
CA ILE A 146 -5.09 -14.91 -18.93
C ILE A 146 -5.77 -16.08 -19.65
N GLU A 147 -5.24 -17.30 -19.55
CA GLU A 147 -5.82 -18.47 -20.21
C GLU A 147 -7.15 -18.89 -19.57
N LYS A 148 -7.26 -18.82 -18.22
CA LYS A 148 -8.53 -19.02 -17.50
C LYS A 148 -9.59 -17.99 -17.92
N GLU A 149 -9.22 -16.71 -18.00
CA GLU A 149 -10.13 -15.64 -18.43
C GLU A 149 -10.51 -15.76 -19.92
N ARG A 150 -9.60 -16.19 -20.79
CA ARG A 150 -9.90 -16.50 -22.20
C ARG A 150 -10.88 -17.67 -22.33
N ALA A 151 -10.68 -18.74 -21.56
CA ALA A 151 -11.57 -19.89 -21.55
C ALA A 151 -12.98 -19.52 -21.05
N LYS A 152 -13.08 -18.53 -20.15
CA LYS A 152 -14.36 -18.01 -19.64
C LYS A 152 -15.10 -17.15 -20.66
N ILE A 153 -14.38 -16.50 -21.59
CA ILE A 153 -14.98 -15.71 -22.67
C ILE A 153 -15.41 -16.67 -23.80
N LEU A 154 -16.64 -17.19 -23.71
CA LEU A 154 -17.22 -18.10 -24.70
C LEU A 154 -17.63 -17.42 -26.03
N GLY A 155 -17.36 -16.12 -26.19
CA GLY A 155 -17.66 -15.33 -27.38
C GLY A 155 -17.21 -13.87 -27.23
N GLY A 156 -16.73 -13.27 -28.33
CA GLY A 156 -16.18 -11.90 -28.35
C GLY A 156 -16.75 -11.04 -29.47
N THR A 157 -16.78 -9.72 -29.25
CA THR A 157 -17.06 -8.77 -30.35
C THR A 157 -15.83 -8.72 -31.25
N PRO A 158 -15.94 -8.98 -32.56
CA PRO A 158 -14.79 -8.88 -33.46
C PRO A 158 -14.21 -7.46 -33.42
N VAL A 159 -12.89 -7.39 -33.33
CA VAL A 159 -12.14 -6.12 -33.30
C VAL A 159 -12.13 -5.55 -34.71
N THR A 160 -13.18 -4.81 -35.05
CA THR A 160 -13.30 -4.04 -36.29
C THR A 160 -12.94 -2.58 -35.97
N PRO A 161 -12.54 -1.77 -36.96
CA PRO A 161 -12.25 -0.35 -36.74
C PRO A 161 -13.42 0.39 -36.08
N GLU A 162 -14.67 0.05 -36.44
CA GLU A 162 -15.86 0.65 -35.87
C GLU A 162 -16.11 0.23 -34.41
N SER A 163 -15.88 -1.04 -34.06
CA SER A 163 -16.02 -1.51 -32.67
C SER A 163 -14.91 -0.96 -31.77
N PHE A 164 -13.69 -0.84 -32.30
CA PHE A 164 -12.57 -0.21 -31.60
C PHE A 164 -12.78 1.30 -31.39
N ALA A 165 -13.30 2.02 -32.39
CA ALA A 165 -13.63 3.44 -32.24
C ALA A 165 -14.69 3.67 -31.17
N LYS A 166 -15.75 2.84 -31.13
CA LYS A 166 -16.77 2.86 -30.06
C LYS A 166 -16.16 2.56 -28.70
N TRP A 167 -15.27 1.56 -28.59
CA TRP A 167 -14.58 1.23 -27.35
C TRP A 167 -13.63 2.35 -26.89
N LYS A 168 -12.89 2.98 -27.80
CA LYS A 168 -11.99 4.10 -27.49
C LYS A 168 -12.78 5.31 -27.01
N ALA A 169 -13.89 5.64 -27.67
CA ALA A 169 -14.80 6.70 -27.23
C ALA A 169 -15.41 6.38 -25.86
N PHE A 170 -15.81 5.13 -25.62
CA PHE A 170 -16.28 4.68 -24.31
C PHE A 170 -15.22 4.84 -23.23
N LYS A 171 -13.98 4.37 -23.46
CA LYS A 171 -12.86 4.49 -22.52
C LYS A 171 -12.48 5.95 -22.25
N GLN A 172 -12.47 6.79 -23.29
CA GLN A 172 -12.24 8.22 -23.12
C GLN A 172 -13.35 8.84 -22.26
N SER A 173 -14.62 8.54 -22.54
CA SER A 173 -15.73 9.04 -21.73
C SER A 173 -15.71 8.56 -20.27
N GLN A 174 -15.19 7.36 -20.01
CA GLN A 174 -14.99 6.85 -18.64
C GLN A 174 -13.90 7.64 -17.93
N LYS A 175 -12.76 7.87 -18.61
CA LYS A 175 -11.67 8.68 -18.07
C LYS A 175 -12.11 10.12 -17.79
N ASP A 176 -12.83 10.75 -18.73
CA ASP A 176 -13.33 12.12 -18.59
C ASP A 176 -14.31 12.24 -17.41
N LYS A 177 -15.20 11.24 -17.22
CA LYS A 177 -16.11 11.19 -16.07
C LYS A 177 -15.35 11.02 -14.75
N GLU A 178 -14.34 10.17 -14.72
CA GLU A 178 -13.49 9.97 -13.54
C GLU A 178 -12.73 11.26 -13.20
N GLU A 179 -12.17 11.93 -14.21
CA GLU A 179 -11.48 13.20 -14.06
C GLU A 179 -12.43 14.33 -13.61
N GLU A 180 -13.66 14.39 -14.12
CA GLU A 180 -14.67 15.33 -13.64
C GLU A 180 -15.05 15.09 -12.18
N VAL A 181 -15.19 13.83 -11.77
CA VAL A 181 -15.47 13.46 -10.38
C VAL A 181 -14.29 13.84 -9.49
N ALA A 182 -13.06 13.53 -9.93
CA ALA A 182 -11.84 13.90 -9.23
C ALA A 182 -11.70 15.43 -9.10
N LYS A 183 -11.95 16.18 -10.17
CA LYS A 183 -11.94 17.64 -10.17
C LYS A 183 -12.99 18.22 -9.22
N LYS A 184 -14.22 17.71 -9.24
CA LYS A 184 -15.30 18.13 -8.32
C LYS A 184 -14.95 17.83 -6.85
N LEU A 185 -14.31 16.70 -6.55
CA LEU A 185 -13.81 16.38 -5.21
C LEU A 185 -12.69 17.33 -4.79
N ARG A 186 -11.77 17.62 -5.72
CA ARG A 186 -10.64 18.51 -5.52
C ARG A 186 -11.05 19.97 -5.28
N GLU A 187 -12.02 20.47 -6.04
CA GLU A 187 -12.63 21.79 -5.83
C GLU A 187 -13.37 21.89 -4.49
N LYS A 188 -14.08 20.83 -4.07
CA LYS A 188 -14.71 20.78 -2.74
C LYS A 188 -13.67 20.78 -1.62
N ALA A 189 -12.55 20.09 -1.80
CA ALA A 189 -11.44 20.11 -0.84
C ALA A 189 -10.80 21.50 -0.76
N PHE A 190 -10.59 22.14 -1.91
CA PHE A 190 -10.07 23.51 -2.00
C PHE A 190 -11.00 24.54 -1.32
N LYS A 191 -12.30 24.51 -1.61
CA LYS A 191 -13.32 25.38 -0.96
C LYS A 191 -13.42 25.17 0.55
N LYS A 192 -13.03 24.00 1.05
CA LYS A 192 -12.99 23.68 2.49
C LYS A 192 -11.64 24.08 3.14
N GLY A 193 -10.77 24.78 2.43
CA GLY A 193 -9.45 25.21 2.91
C GLY A 193 -8.40 24.09 2.95
N GLY A 194 -8.67 22.96 2.27
CA GLY A 194 -7.73 21.85 2.16
C GLY A 194 -6.76 22.04 1.00
N THR A 195 -5.67 22.77 1.23
CA THR A 195 -4.54 22.89 0.28
C THR A 195 -3.46 21.82 0.52
N SER A 196 -3.51 21.14 1.67
CA SER A 196 -2.56 20.09 2.04
C SER A 196 -2.75 18.85 1.15
N GLY A 197 -1.76 18.57 0.29
CA GLY A 197 -1.75 17.42 -0.63
C GLY A 197 -1.93 17.78 -2.12
N LEU A 198 -2.11 19.05 -2.46
CA LEU A 198 -2.09 19.53 -3.84
C LEU A 198 -0.66 19.91 -4.23
N SER A 199 -0.18 19.47 -5.40
CA SER A 199 1.12 19.94 -5.89
C SER A 199 1.06 21.44 -6.24
N GLY A 200 2.19 22.16 -6.15
CA GLY A 200 2.24 23.59 -6.45
C GLY A 200 1.71 23.93 -7.84
N LYS A 201 2.07 23.12 -8.85
CA LYS A 201 1.51 23.22 -10.22
C LYS A 201 -0.01 23.11 -10.21
N ALA A 202 -0.53 22.20 -9.42
CA ALA A 202 -1.95 21.95 -9.29
C ALA A 202 -2.67 23.16 -8.67
N LEU A 203 -2.07 23.85 -7.69
CA LEU A 203 -2.61 25.08 -7.12
C LEU A 203 -2.53 26.26 -8.11
N PHE A 204 -1.45 26.34 -8.88
CA PHE A 204 -1.25 27.37 -9.91
C PHE A 204 -2.26 27.28 -11.06
N GLU A 205 -2.59 26.05 -11.50
CA GLU A 205 -3.64 25.82 -12.50
C GLU A 205 -5.06 26.17 -12.00
N MET A 206 -5.27 26.22 -10.68
CA MET A 206 -6.55 26.59 -10.08
C MET A 206 -6.71 28.08 -9.91
N ASP A 207 -5.67 28.75 -9.42
CA ASP A 207 -5.64 30.19 -9.22
C ASP A 207 -4.21 30.73 -9.37
N ALA A 208 -3.85 31.12 -10.59
CA ALA A 208 -2.54 31.67 -10.90
C ALA A 208 -2.31 33.06 -10.26
N ASN A 209 -3.38 33.81 -9.98
CA ASN A 209 -3.29 35.15 -9.39
C ASN A 209 -3.01 35.13 -7.89
N ALA A 210 -3.28 34.00 -7.21
CA ALA A 210 -2.91 33.81 -5.81
C ALA A 210 -1.39 33.64 -5.57
N PHE A 211 -0.60 33.49 -6.65
CA PHE A 211 0.86 33.32 -6.60
C PHE A 211 1.64 34.56 -7.04
N VAL A 212 0.96 35.69 -7.25
CA VAL A 212 1.63 36.97 -7.48
C VAL A 212 1.98 37.55 -6.11
N ASP A 213 3.27 37.62 -5.81
CA ASP A 213 3.76 38.22 -4.56
C ASP A 213 3.24 39.66 -4.45
N GLU A 214 2.50 39.94 -3.39
CA GLU A 214 2.10 41.31 -3.07
C GLU A 214 3.38 42.10 -2.76
N GLU A 215 3.64 43.17 -3.54
CA GLU A 215 4.90 43.94 -3.67
C GLU A 215 5.46 44.54 -2.34
N GLY A 216 4.82 44.28 -1.20
CA GLY A 216 5.21 44.74 0.13
C GLY A 216 5.39 43.64 1.20
N ALA A 217 5.38 42.36 0.84
CA ALA A 217 5.47 41.26 1.82
C ALA A 217 6.89 40.97 2.34
N VAL A 218 7.93 41.56 1.72
CA VAL A 218 9.33 41.38 2.12
C VAL A 218 10.01 42.74 2.23
N ASP A 219 10.52 43.05 3.43
CA ASP A 219 11.41 44.19 3.64
C ASP A 219 12.72 43.89 2.90
N LYS A 220 13.07 44.73 1.93
CA LYS A 220 14.17 44.50 0.97
C LYS A 220 15.53 44.31 1.67
N ASP A 221 15.62 44.75 2.92
CA ASP A 221 16.82 44.73 3.76
C ASP A 221 16.93 43.46 4.64
N ALA A 222 15.93 42.56 4.64
CA ALA A 222 15.96 41.33 5.45
C ALA A 222 16.76 40.17 4.82
N TYR A 223 17.22 40.33 3.58
CA TYR A 223 18.00 39.33 2.83
C TYR A 223 19.29 39.94 2.28
N ALA A 224 20.11 40.55 3.15
CA ALA A 224 21.52 40.71 2.84
C ALA A 224 22.14 39.29 2.75
N ILE A 225 22.35 38.83 1.51
CA ILE A 225 23.04 37.57 1.23
C ILE A 225 24.49 37.77 1.65
N ASP A 226 24.93 36.99 2.65
CA ASP A 226 26.31 36.98 3.12
C ASP A 226 27.15 36.20 2.09
N GLU A 227 27.75 36.93 1.15
CA GLU A 227 28.53 36.38 0.03
C GLU A 227 29.77 35.59 0.48
N ASP A 228 30.22 35.79 1.72
CA ASP A 228 31.36 35.05 2.31
C ASP A 228 30.99 33.63 2.76
N LEU A 229 29.70 33.27 2.82
CA LEU A 229 29.27 31.91 3.17
C LEU A 229 29.41 30.90 2.00
N PHE A 230 29.75 31.38 0.81
CA PHE A 230 29.87 30.56 -0.41
C PHE A 230 31.32 30.38 -0.91
N LEU A 231 32.32 30.94 -0.21
CA LEU A 231 33.69 31.03 -0.73
C LEU A 231 34.77 30.21 0.00
N ASP A 232 34.45 29.47 1.06
CA ASP A 232 35.47 28.73 1.83
C ASP A 232 34.98 27.33 2.25
N SER A 233 35.04 26.37 1.34
CA SER A 233 35.40 24.97 1.67
C SER A 233 35.61 24.16 0.37
N ASP A 234 36.83 23.66 0.21
CA ASP A 234 37.28 22.62 -0.74
C ASP A 234 37.61 23.06 -2.17
N ASP A 235 38.63 23.93 -2.27
CA ASP A 235 39.67 23.84 -3.31
C ASP A 235 40.81 22.94 -2.79
N GLU A 236 40.55 21.63 -2.70
CA GLU A 236 41.62 20.63 -2.74
C GLU A 236 41.42 19.81 -4.00
N GLY A 237 42.29 20.05 -4.98
CA GLY A 237 42.32 19.36 -6.25
C GLY A 237 42.47 17.86 -6.07
N ASP A 238 41.44 17.13 -6.46
CA ASP A 238 41.56 15.78 -6.94
C ASP A 238 41.47 15.88 -8.47
N ASP A 239 42.49 15.38 -9.16
CA ASP A 239 42.48 15.23 -10.61
C ASP A 239 41.48 14.10 -10.95
N GLU A 240 40.19 14.34 -10.75
CA GLU A 240 39.13 13.50 -11.28
C GLU A 240 39.14 13.69 -12.80
N GLU A 241 39.58 12.66 -13.53
CA GLU A 241 39.27 12.53 -14.95
C GLU A 241 37.80 12.91 -15.15
N ASP A 242 37.51 13.90 -16.01
CA ASP A 242 36.15 14.26 -16.42
C ASP A 242 35.41 12.98 -16.87
N VAL A 243 34.77 12.28 -15.93
CA VAL A 243 33.85 11.20 -16.22
C VAL A 243 32.60 11.89 -16.70
N GLU A 244 32.58 12.22 -18.00
CA GLU A 244 31.46 12.87 -18.64
C GLU A 244 30.17 12.12 -18.25
N GLU A 245 29.36 12.76 -17.40
CA GLU A 245 28.12 12.23 -16.87
C GLU A 245 27.09 12.14 -18.00
N LEU A 246 27.17 11.06 -18.78
CA LEU A 246 26.24 10.76 -19.84
C LEU A 246 24.91 10.32 -19.22
N ASP A 247 23.85 11.12 -19.42
CA ASP A 247 22.49 10.81 -18.93
C ASP A 247 22.17 9.32 -18.99
N GLU A 248 21.89 8.76 -17.82
CA GLU A 248 21.63 7.34 -17.67
C GLU A 248 20.28 6.95 -18.29
N TRP A 249 20.25 5.80 -18.97
CA TRP A 249 19.05 5.33 -19.65
C TRP A 249 18.00 4.82 -18.66
N ASP A 250 16.85 5.51 -18.58
CA ASP A 250 15.69 5.04 -17.82
C ASP A 250 14.67 4.34 -18.74
N PRO A 251 14.41 3.03 -18.55
CA PRO A 251 13.37 2.32 -19.28
C PRO A 251 11.97 2.94 -19.15
N ALA A 252 11.65 3.60 -18.04
CA ALA A 252 10.33 4.20 -17.79
C ALA A 252 10.16 5.55 -18.49
N ALA A 253 11.25 6.30 -18.67
CA ALA A 253 11.26 7.58 -19.37
C ALA A 253 11.33 7.43 -20.91
N TRP A 254 11.66 6.23 -21.41
CA TRP A 254 11.80 5.97 -22.85
C TRP A 254 10.45 6.00 -23.58
N LYS A 255 10.26 7.00 -24.44
CA LYS A 255 8.99 7.22 -25.20
C LYS A 255 9.00 6.63 -26.60
N GLU A 256 10.16 6.19 -27.08
CA GLU A 256 10.32 5.77 -28.46
C GLU A 256 9.99 4.28 -28.64
N THR A 257 9.47 3.92 -29.82
CA THR A 257 9.04 2.55 -30.13
C THR A 257 10.21 1.58 -30.22
N ASP A 258 11.35 2.06 -30.71
CA ASP A 258 12.52 1.22 -30.94
C ASP A 258 13.46 1.26 -29.72
N PRO A 259 13.93 0.11 -29.22
CA PRO A 259 14.87 0.07 -28.12
C PRO A 259 16.22 0.70 -28.50
N PRO A 260 16.97 1.25 -27.53
CA PRO A 260 18.28 1.87 -27.80
C PRO A 260 19.26 0.97 -28.55
N LYS A 261 19.19 -0.34 -28.30
CA LYS A 261 20.01 -1.34 -29.02
C LYS A 261 19.73 -1.37 -30.53
N GLN A 262 18.47 -1.22 -30.95
CA GLN A 262 18.13 -1.15 -32.38
C GLN A 262 18.61 0.17 -32.99
N LYS A 263 18.43 1.29 -32.27
CA LYS A 263 18.95 2.59 -32.70
C LYS A 263 20.46 2.59 -32.92
N LEU A 264 21.22 2.05 -31.97
CA LEU A 264 22.67 1.93 -32.09
C LEU A 264 23.05 1.11 -33.33
N GLN A 265 22.36 -0.02 -33.56
CA GLN A 265 22.58 -0.87 -34.75
C GLN A 265 22.29 -0.11 -36.05
N GLU A 266 21.19 0.65 -36.10
CA GLU A 266 20.84 1.46 -37.27
C GLU A 266 21.85 2.57 -37.52
N PHE A 267 22.29 3.28 -36.47
CA PHE A 267 23.29 4.33 -36.56
C PHE A 267 24.62 3.80 -37.09
N ILE A 268 25.07 2.65 -36.58
CA ILE A 268 26.30 2.00 -37.03
C ILE A 268 26.24 1.56 -38.49
N THR A 269 25.09 1.03 -38.92
CA THR A 269 24.92 0.51 -40.28
C THR A 269 24.70 1.61 -41.31
N LYS A 270 23.90 2.63 -40.99
CA LYS A 270 23.50 3.71 -41.91
C LYS A 270 24.52 4.84 -41.94
N ASP A 271 24.92 5.34 -40.77
CA ASP A 271 25.73 6.57 -40.65
C ASP A 271 27.23 6.26 -40.67
N LEU A 272 27.68 5.32 -39.83
CA LEU A 272 29.11 4.97 -39.73
C LEU A 272 29.58 3.91 -40.74
N LYS A 273 28.64 3.11 -41.30
CA LYS A 273 28.91 2.01 -42.26
C LYS A 273 30.04 1.07 -41.81
N LEU A 274 30.08 0.75 -40.53
CA LEU A 274 31.14 -0.11 -39.96
C LEU A 274 31.05 -1.54 -40.51
N LYS A 275 32.21 -2.20 -40.63
CA LYS A 275 32.29 -3.63 -40.98
C LYS A 275 32.06 -4.47 -39.73
N ASN A 276 31.60 -5.71 -39.88
CA ASN A 276 31.26 -6.62 -38.78
C ASN A 276 32.32 -6.76 -37.67
N LYS A 277 33.61 -6.58 -37.99
CA LYS A 277 34.71 -6.63 -37.00
C LYS A 277 34.68 -5.46 -36.01
N ASP A 278 34.16 -4.31 -36.42
CA ASP A 278 34.21 -3.06 -35.68
C ASP A 278 32.90 -2.80 -34.92
N TYR A 279 32.04 -3.82 -34.80
CA TYR A 279 30.77 -3.73 -34.08
C TYR A 279 30.99 -3.64 -32.56
N PRO A 280 30.09 -2.96 -31.83
CA PRO A 280 30.17 -2.85 -30.39
C PRO A 280 30.11 -4.21 -29.71
N GLN A 281 31.05 -4.46 -28.81
CA GLN A 281 31.16 -5.70 -28.05
C GLN A 281 30.62 -5.51 -26.65
N TYR A 282 29.78 -6.42 -26.20
CA TYR A 282 29.13 -6.37 -24.88
C TYR A 282 29.76 -7.40 -23.95
N GLN A 283 30.23 -6.97 -22.77
CA GLN A 283 30.73 -7.83 -21.71
C GLN A 283 29.77 -7.78 -20.52
N GLU A 284 29.28 -8.95 -20.09
CA GLU A 284 28.33 -9.07 -18.97
C GLU A 284 29.08 -9.16 -17.64
N THR A 285 28.73 -8.29 -16.70
CA THR A 285 29.15 -8.35 -15.31
C THR A 285 27.93 -8.55 -14.43
N LYS A 286 27.89 -9.68 -13.71
CA LYS A 286 26.83 -9.99 -12.75
C LYS A 286 27.19 -9.40 -11.40
N ILE A 287 26.30 -8.60 -10.83
CA ILE A 287 26.52 -7.97 -9.53
C ILE A 287 25.91 -8.86 -8.45
N ALA A 288 26.60 -8.98 -7.30
CA ALA A 288 26.20 -9.85 -6.20
C ALA A 288 24.78 -9.56 -5.66
N SER A 289 24.26 -8.34 -5.85
CA SER A 289 22.91 -7.92 -5.48
C SER A 289 21.80 -8.41 -6.43
N GLY A 290 22.14 -9.22 -7.46
CA GLY A 290 21.17 -9.76 -8.41
C GLY A 290 20.87 -8.86 -9.60
N GLY A 291 21.69 -7.83 -9.85
CA GLY A 291 21.62 -6.95 -11.01
C GLY A 291 22.55 -7.37 -12.15
N PHE A 292 22.19 -6.97 -13.37
CA PHE A 292 23.02 -7.10 -14.57
C PHE A 292 23.59 -5.74 -14.95
N LEU A 293 24.87 -5.72 -15.29
CA LEU A 293 25.57 -4.57 -15.85
C LEU A 293 26.32 -5.02 -17.11
N PHE A 294 26.31 -4.19 -18.15
CA PHE A 294 26.97 -4.48 -19.42
C PHE A 294 27.98 -3.39 -19.74
N LYS A 295 29.25 -3.78 -19.80
CA LYS A 295 30.32 -2.93 -20.34
C LYS A 295 30.29 -3.03 -21.86
N ILE A 296 30.31 -1.89 -22.56
CA ILE A 296 30.31 -1.85 -24.02
C ILE A 296 31.64 -1.31 -24.52
N HIS A 297 32.34 -2.09 -25.33
CA HIS A 297 33.57 -1.71 -26.01
C HIS A 297 33.26 -1.37 -27.46
N LEU A 298 33.75 -0.21 -27.93
CA LEU A 298 33.60 0.30 -29.29
C LEU A 298 34.95 0.18 -30.01
N PRO A 299 35.21 -0.91 -30.78
CA PRO A 299 36.53 -1.15 -31.37
C PRO A 299 36.98 -0.07 -32.36
N HIS A 300 36.03 0.62 -32.99
CA HIS A 300 36.32 1.69 -33.95
C HIS A 300 37.06 2.89 -33.33
N ILE A 301 36.75 3.21 -32.07
CA ILE A 301 37.29 4.39 -31.35
C ILE A 301 38.19 3.95 -30.19
N ASP A 302 38.32 2.64 -29.97
CA ASP A 302 39.01 2.03 -28.82
C ASP A 302 38.51 2.57 -27.47
N LYS A 303 37.23 2.98 -27.41
CA LYS A 303 36.60 3.51 -26.20
C LYS A 303 35.74 2.43 -25.56
N THR A 304 35.82 2.35 -24.24
CA THR A 304 34.98 1.47 -23.45
C THR A 304 34.12 2.28 -22.51
N LEU A 305 32.83 1.98 -22.48
CA LEU A 305 31.82 2.69 -21.70
C LEU A 305 31.15 1.71 -20.73
N GLU A 306 30.96 2.16 -19.49
CA GLU A 306 30.39 1.38 -18.40
C GLU A 306 29.21 2.15 -17.79
N PRO A 307 27.97 1.63 -17.91
CA PRO A 307 26.81 2.23 -17.24
C PRO A 307 26.99 2.19 -15.73
N LEU A 308 26.55 3.22 -15.01
CA LEU A 308 26.70 3.29 -13.54
C LEU A 308 25.70 2.39 -12.82
N SER A 309 24.46 2.30 -13.31
CA SER A 309 23.39 1.54 -12.68
C SER A 309 23.29 0.11 -13.20
N ALA A 310 23.03 -0.78 -12.25
CA ALA A 310 22.65 -2.15 -12.52
C ALA A 310 21.15 -2.23 -12.78
N HIS A 311 20.75 -3.00 -13.79
CA HIS A 311 19.33 -3.26 -14.05
C HIS A 311 18.95 -4.70 -13.66
N LYS A 312 17.70 -4.88 -13.23
CA LYS A 312 17.14 -6.19 -12.86
C LYS A 312 17.03 -7.17 -14.05
N SER A 313 16.86 -6.64 -15.26
CA SER A 313 16.73 -7.43 -16.49
C SER A 313 17.97 -7.30 -17.36
N LYS A 314 18.48 -8.45 -17.84
CA LYS A 314 19.57 -8.53 -18.82
C LYS A 314 19.30 -7.70 -20.08
N LYS A 315 18.05 -7.67 -20.55
CA LYS A 315 17.65 -6.89 -21.74
C LYS A 315 17.78 -5.38 -21.48
N ASN A 316 17.36 -4.93 -20.29
CA ASN A 316 17.42 -3.51 -19.94
C ASN A 316 18.86 -3.06 -19.74
N ALA A 317 19.70 -3.88 -19.09
CA ALA A 317 21.12 -3.57 -18.92
C ALA A 317 21.86 -3.47 -20.27
N GLN A 318 21.52 -4.31 -21.24
CA GLN A 318 22.05 -4.19 -22.61
C GLN A 318 21.59 -2.91 -23.31
N ASN A 319 20.32 -2.52 -23.14
CA ASN A 319 19.79 -1.29 -23.72
C ASN A 319 20.42 -0.05 -23.10
N ALA A 320 20.71 -0.05 -21.80
CA ALA A 320 21.42 1.04 -21.12
C ALA A 320 22.83 1.25 -21.69
N ALA A 321 23.59 0.17 -21.81
CA ALA A 321 24.91 0.20 -22.44
C ALA A 321 24.85 0.68 -23.89
N ALA A 322 23.86 0.19 -24.67
CA ALA A 322 23.68 0.61 -26.05
C ALA A 322 23.29 2.10 -26.17
N TYR A 323 22.47 2.61 -25.25
CA TYR A 323 22.08 4.01 -25.21
C TYR A 323 23.28 4.93 -24.97
N MET A 324 24.13 4.62 -23.99
CA MET A 324 25.34 5.40 -23.73
C MET A 324 26.28 5.44 -24.94
N ALA A 325 26.50 4.28 -25.56
CA ALA A 325 27.32 4.22 -26.77
C ALA A 325 26.71 5.00 -27.94
N TRP A 326 25.40 4.93 -28.14
CA TRP A 326 24.71 5.68 -29.19
C TRP A 326 24.82 7.20 -28.96
N LYS A 327 24.56 7.66 -27.73
CA LYS A 327 24.65 9.08 -27.35
C LYS A 327 26.09 9.60 -27.49
N TYR A 328 27.07 8.82 -27.05
CA TYR A 328 28.49 9.14 -27.20
C TYR A 328 28.88 9.30 -28.68
N LEU A 329 28.51 8.35 -29.53
CA LEU A 329 28.79 8.42 -30.97
C LEU A 329 28.07 9.60 -31.64
N GLN A 330 26.85 9.91 -31.22
CA GLN A 330 26.11 11.06 -31.75
C GLN A 330 26.82 12.38 -31.40
N LYS A 331 27.29 12.55 -30.15
CA LYS A 331 28.06 13.70 -29.72
C LYS A 331 29.36 13.87 -30.52
N GLN A 332 30.12 12.78 -30.72
CA GLN A 332 31.34 12.80 -31.53
C GLN A 332 31.08 13.22 -32.99
N MET A 333 29.92 12.84 -33.54
CA MET A 333 29.49 13.27 -34.88
C MET A 333 29.03 14.74 -34.94
N GLU A 334 28.59 15.32 -33.83
CA GLU A 334 28.25 16.75 -33.72
C GLU A 334 29.51 17.60 -33.55
N GLU A 335 30.49 17.14 -32.77
CA GLU A 335 31.77 17.83 -32.56
C GLU A 335 32.69 17.82 -33.79
N SER A 336 32.52 16.84 -34.69
CA SER A 336 33.29 16.74 -35.93
C SER A 336 32.69 17.49 -37.13
N LYS A 337 31.50 18.08 -36.98
CA LYS A 337 30.86 18.94 -37.98
C LYS A 337 31.17 20.40 -37.71
#